data_AF-A0ABD3HW44-F1
#
_entry.id   AF-A0ABD3HW44-F1
#
_cell.length_a   1.000
_cell.length_b   1.000
_cell.length_c   1.000
_cell.angle_alpha   90.00
_cell.angle_beta   90.00
_cell.angle_gamma   90.00
#
_symmetry.space_group_name_H-M   'P 1'
#
loop_
_entity.id
_entity.type
_entity.pdbx_description
1 polymer ?
#
loop_
_entity_poly.entity_id
_entity_poly.type
_entity_poly.pdbx_seq_one_letter_code
_entity_poly.pdbx_strand_id
1 'polypeptide(L)'
;MWFTLKGVLLWTMHDYPGYAQVSGFQTSGYAACPTCGPALPVARSSHLSKQVYMSYSTFLPMDDPLRGTGAERNTTEPPIPLDMYWWEQRWRDVEEGHIPAERAGLKRWSILHRLPYWKDLMIQHLLDPMHIEANVTKSLIKRIFGKKDGKPARRACEEFGVHPEAWIQVSDGGIESLPPTPWILTTEERKICKKRISEIRFPTGFGSCLRKSFEKDGPKWPSALKSHNYHILLQYVLPICLQGLGTQYLRDAICDLSVLMRWVCSKTIRIAEIDEKELFAITTFSSSRKTNQVPFSTRIHA
;
A
#
# COMPACT_ATOMS: atom_id res chain seq x y z
N MET A 1 50.02 10.48 11.70
CA MET A 1 49.13 11.45 12.38
C MET A 1 47.78 10.78 12.53
N TRP A 2 47.28 10.66 13.76
CA TRP A 2 45.98 10.05 14.04
C TRP A 2 45.03 11.17 14.47
N PHE A 3 43.81 11.19 13.93
CA PHE A 3 42.75 12.08 14.41
C PHE A 3 41.57 11.24 14.88
N THR A 4 40.85 11.74 15.88
CA THR A 4 39.64 11.08 16.37
C THR A 4 38.47 11.45 15.48
N LEU A 5 37.99 10.49 14.68
CA LEU A 5 36.74 10.63 13.94
C LEU A 5 35.56 10.51 14.92
N LYS A 6 34.73 11.55 14.99
CA LYS A 6 33.44 11.51 15.69
C LYS A 6 32.33 11.31 14.65
N GLY A 7 31.52 10.28 14.82
CA GLY A 7 30.38 9.98 13.95
C GLY A 7 29.07 10.10 14.71
N VAL A 8 28.03 10.57 14.02
CA VAL A 8 26.65 10.61 14.49
C VAL A 8 25.77 9.94 13.45
N LEU A 9 24.85 9.08 13.88
CA LEU A 9 23.83 8.48 13.05
C LEU A 9 22.58 9.35 13.13
N LEU A 10 22.24 10.05 12.05
CA LEU A 10 21.09 10.97 12.04
C LEU A 10 19.76 10.25 11.80
N TRP A 11 19.73 9.30 10.87
CA TRP A 11 18.56 8.48 10.55
C TRP A 11 18.99 7.25 9.76
N THR A 12 18.11 6.25 9.71
CA THR A 12 18.24 5.10 8.79
C THR A 12 17.24 5.24 7.65
N MET A 13 17.55 4.70 6.47
CA MET A 13 16.64 4.71 5.31
C MET A 13 16.44 3.30 4.80
N HIS A 14 15.20 2.85 4.69
CA HIS A 14 14.87 1.48 4.29
C HIS A 14 13.41 1.37 3.85
N ASP A 15 13.08 0.31 3.12
CA ASP A 15 11.68 -0.04 2.88
C ASP A 15 10.98 -0.55 4.17
N TYR A 16 9.68 -0.85 4.08
CA TYR A 16 8.89 -1.26 5.25
C TYR A 16 9.35 -2.61 5.86
N PRO A 17 9.76 -3.63 5.08
CA PRO A 17 10.42 -4.81 5.64
C PRO A 17 11.77 -4.51 6.30
N GLY A 18 12.60 -3.65 5.70
CA GLY A 18 13.86 -3.21 6.29
C GLY A 18 13.66 -2.44 7.61
N TYR A 19 12.56 -1.69 7.72
CA TYR A 19 12.17 -1.00 8.97
C TYR A 19 12.09 -1.99 10.13
N ALA A 20 11.43 -3.14 9.95
CA ALA A 20 11.34 -4.16 11.01
C ALA A 20 12.71 -4.67 11.46
N GLN A 21 13.64 -4.85 10.52
CA GLN A 21 14.97 -5.32 10.84
C GLN A 21 15.72 -4.28 11.67
N VAL A 22 15.71 -3.01 11.27
CA VAL A 22 16.53 -1.98 11.92
C VAL A 22 15.94 -1.51 13.24
N SER A 23 14.63 -1.27 13.28
CA SER A 23 13.92 -0.77 14.46
C SER A 23 13.56 -1.89 15.46
N GLY A 24 13.45 -3.13 14.99
CA GLY A 24 12.94 -4.25 15.79
C GLY A 24 11.42 -4.35 15.85
N PHE A 25 10.69 -3.40 15.28
CA PHE A 25 9.23 -3.42 15.22
C PHE A 25 8.71 -4.54 14.33
N GLN A 26 7.50 -5.01 14.61
CA GLN A 26 6.74 -5.83 13.67
C GLN A 26 6.20 -4.95 12.54
N THR A 27 6.45 -5.33 11.29
CA THR A 27 5.87 -4.68 10.10
C THR A 27 4.92 -5.59 9.33
N SER A 28 4.51 -6.69 9.96
CA SER A 28 3.50 -7.62 9.48
C SER A 28 2.83 -8.31 10.66
N GLY A 29 1.65 -8.88 10.43
CA GLY A 29 0.87 -9.53 11.48
C GLY A 29 0.05 -8.52 12.29
N TYR A 30 -0.10 -8.79 13.58
CA TYR A 30 -0.75 -7.89 14.53
C TYR A 30 0.21 -6.73 14.88
N ALA A 31 -0.32 -5.53 15.13
CA ALA A 31 0.47 -4.34 15.47
C ALA A 31 1.56 -3.97 14.45
N ALA A 32 1.29 -4.17 13.14
CA ALA A 32 2.26 -3.95 12.07
C ALA A 32 2.54 -2.47 11.76
N CYS A 33 1.75 -1.55 12.34
CA CYS A 33 1.93 -0.11 12.19
C CYS A 33 2.75 0.42 13.37
N PRO A 34 3.95 0.99 13.18
CA PRO A 34 4.76 1.52 14.28
C PRO A 34 4.10 2.73 14.96
N THR A 35 3.27 3.46 14.22
CA THR A 35 2.54 4.63 14.73
C THR A 35 1.33 4.22 15.56
N CYS A 36 0.53 3.26 15.11
CA CYS A 36 -0.72 2.91 15.80
C CYS A 36 -0.59 1.68 16.71
N GLY A 37 0.43 0.84 16.48
CA GLY A 37 0.69 -0.39 17.21
C GLY A 37 -0.55 -1.28 17.34
N PRO A 38 -0.82 -1.84 18.54
CA PRO A 38 -1.99 -2.68 18.80
C PRO A 38 -3.34 -1.95 18.71
N ALA A 39 -3.36 -0.61 18.70
CA ALA A 39 -4.60 0.16 18.67
C ALA A 39 -5.26 0.15 17.28
N LEU A 40 -4.50 -0.14 16.21
CA LEU A 40 -5.06 -0.28 14.87
C LEU A 40 -5.79 -1.62 14.71
N PRO A 41 -7.11 -1.63 14.45
CA PRO A 41 -7.84 -2.89 14.34
C PRO A 41 -7.36 -3.72 13.14
N VAL A 42 -7.22 -5.01 13.37
CA VAL A 42 -6.76 -5.97 12.37
C VAL A 42 -7.57 -7.25 12.48
N ALA A 43 -8.02 -7.77 11.34
CA ALA A 43 -8.77 -9.01 11.26
C ALA A 43 -7.88 -10.12 10.71
N ARG A 44 -8.05 -11.36 11.18
CA ARG A 44 -7.40 -12.53 10.59
C ARG A 44 -8.39 -13.20 9.65
N SER A 45 -8.06 -13.27 8.37
CA SER A 45 -8.88 -14.03 7.41
C SER A 45 -8.69 -15.52 7.63
N SER A 46 -9.81 -16.22 7.79
CA SER A 46 -9.87 -17.68 7.86
C SER A 46 -9.43 -18.34 6.55
N HIS A 47 -9.62 -17.66 5.41
CA HIS A 47 -9.29 -18.17 4.09
C HIS A 47 -7.86 -17.87 3.64
N LEU A 48 -7.30 -16.70 4.02
CA LEU A 48 -5.94 -16.33 3.62
C LEU A 48 -4.86 -16.78 4.60
N SER A 49 -5.23 -17.15 5.83
CA SER A 49 -4.29 -17.34 6.95
C SER A 49 -3.40 -16.11 7.20
N LYS A 50 -3.92 -14.91 6.87
CA LYS A 50 -3.23 -13.62 6.94
C LYS A 50 -4.02 -12.61 7.75
N GLN A 51 -3.30 -11.66 8.33
CA GLN A 51 -3.85 -10.45 8.92
C GLN A 51 -4.17 -9.42 7.84
N VAL A 52 -5.33 -8.79 7.95
CA VAL A 52 -5.86 -7.81 7.00
C VAL A 52 -6.28 -6.56 7.77
N TYR A 53 -5.73 -5.42 7.34
CA TYR A 53 -6.04 -4.12 7.92
C TYR A 53 -7.22 -3.51 7.18
N MET A 54 -8.37 -3.54 7.85
CA MET A 54 -9.64 -3.10 7.28
C MET A 54 -10.17 -1.84 7.97
N SER A 55 -9.32 -0.93 8.44
CA SER A 55 -9.78 0.29 9.15
C SER A 55 -9.39 1.62 8.49
N TYR A 56 -9.24 1.67 7.16
CA TYR A 56 -8.89 2.92 6.45
C TYR A 56 -9.92 4.04 6.66
N SER A 57 -11.22 3.73 6.66
CA SER A 57 -12.27 4.73 6.86
C SER A 57 -12.26 5.35 8.27
N THR A 58 -11.60 4.70 9.24
CA THR A 58 -11.42 5.22 10.59
C THR A 58 -10.58 6.51 10.61
N PHE A 59 -9.83 6.81 9.56
CA PHE A 59 -9.03 8.03 9.44
C PHE A 59 -9.75 9.18 8.71
N LEU A 60 -10.95 8.96 8.19
CA LEU A 60 -11.72 10.01 7.49
C LEU A 60 -12.42 10.97 8.48
N PRO A 61 -12.90 12.15 8.07
CA PRO A 61 -13.81 12.96 8.88
C PRO A 61 -15.04 12.15 9.34
N MET A 62 -15.58 12.45 10.52
CA MET A 62 -16.68 11.66 11.10
C MET A 62 -17.92 11.61 10.22
N ASP A 63 -18.21 12.69 9.50
CA ASP A 63 -19.32 12.89 8.57
C ASP A 63 -19.06 12.36 7.14
N ASP A 64 -17.89 11.79 6.88
CA ASP A 64 -17.53 11.31 5.55
C ASP A 64 -18.41 10.12 5.11
N PRO A 65 -19.01 10.16 3.90
CA PRO A 65 -19.86 9.08 3.37
C PRO A 65 -19.15 7.72 3.23
N LEU A 66 -17.82 7.70 3.08
CA LEU A 66 -17.05 6.47 3.00
C LEU A 66 -16.96 5.75 4.37
N ARG A 67 -17.28 6.43 5.47
CA ARG A 67 -17.51 5.76 6.77
C ARG A 67 -18.78 4.92 6.80
N GLY A 68 -19.68 5.04 5.83
CA GLY A 68 -20.93 4.28 5.78
C GLY A 68 -22.11 5.04 6.36
N THR A 69 -23.29 4.43 6.32
CA THR A 69 -24.58 5.06 6.69
C THR A 69 -25.39 4.15 7.60
N GLY A 70 -26.28 4.73 8.41
CA GLY A 70 -27.12 3.96 9.32
C GLY A 70 -26.32 3.14 10.34
N ALA A 71 -26.75 1.90 10.59
CA ALA A 71 -26.13 1.02 11.58
C ALA A 71 -24.72 0.51 11.19
N GLU A 72 -24.36 0.57 9.90
CA GLU A 72 -23.06 0.10 9.40
C GLU A 72 -21.99 1.21 9.37
N ARG A 73 -22.33 2.42 9.84
CA ARG A 73 -21.41 3.55 9.86
C ARG A 73 -20.27 3.31 10.85
N ASN A 74 -19.04 3.45 10.38
CA ASN A 74 -17.84 3.43 11.19
C ASN A 74 -17.74 4.72 12.02
N THR A 75 -18.15 4.63 13.28
CA THR A 75 -18.06 5.71 14.29
C THR A 75 -16.75 5.67 15.09
N THR A 76 -15.80 4.82 14.71
CA THR A 76 -14.52 4.69 15.42
C THR A 76 -13.65 5.92 15.15
N GLU A 77 -13.07 6.48 16.20
CA GLU A 77 -12.05 7.53 16.08
C GLU A 77 -10.69 6.95 15.65
N PRO A 78 -9.86 7.73 14.92
CA PRO A 78 -8.47 7.36 14.66
C PRO A 78 -7.73 7.03 15.96
N PRO A 79 -6.91 5.97 16.01
CA PRO A 79 -6.09 5.69 17.18
C PRO A 79 -5.07 6.82 17.39
N ILE A 80 -4.82 7.16 18.65
CA ILE A 80 -3.78 8.12 19.03
C ILE A 80 -2.41 7.50 18.67
N PRO A 81 -1.54 8.23 17.94
CA PRO A 81 -0.18 7.77 17.67
C PRO A 81 0.59 7.44 18.96
N LEU A 82 1.22 6.26 18.97
CA LEU A 82 2.08 5.80 20.04
C LEU A 82 3.47 6.43 19.90
N ASP A 83 3.94 7.03 21.00
CA ASP A 83 5.28 7.58 21.07
C ASP A 83 6.32 6.52 21.45
N MET A 84 7.60 6.90 21.40
CA MET A 84 8.68 5.99 21.74
C MET A 84 8.72 5.60 23.22
N TYR A 85 8.19 6.43 24.11
CA TYR A 85 8.12 6.11 25.54
C TYR A 85 7.15 4.95 25.79
N TRP A 86 5.99 4.98 25.13
CA TRP A 86 5.04 3.87 25.16
C TRP A 86 5.68 2.57 24.68
N TRP A 87 6.43 2.61 23.58
CA TRP A 87 7.12 1.43 23.03
C TRP A 87 8.24 0.91 23.94
N GLU A 88 8.95 1.81 24.63
CA GLU A 88 9.97 1.41 25.61
C GLU A 88 9.33 0.69 26.80
N GLN A 89 8.26 1.24 27.37
CA GLN A 89 7.55 0.59 28.47
C GLN A 89 6.98 -0.76 28.02
N ARG A 90 6.40 -0.82 26.81
CA ARG A 90 5.88 -2.06 26.23
C ARG A 90 6.96 -3.13 26.10
N TRP A 91 8.20 -2.76 25.78
CA TRP A 91 9.32 -3.70 25.71
C TRP A 91 9.80 -4.15 27.09
N ARG A 92 9.82 -3.27 28.09
CA ARG A 92 10.12 -3.64 29.49
C ARG A 92 9.13 -4.67 30.02
N ASP A 93 7.85 -4.51 29.72
CA ASP A 93 6.82 -5.49 30.09
C ASP A 93 7.08 -6.88 29.47
N VAL A 94 7.75 -6.95 28.31
CA VAL A 94 8.19 -8.23 27.72
C VAL A 94 9.39 -8.80 28.45
N GLU A 95 10.38 -7.96 28.78
CA GLU A 95 11.58 -8.38 29.53
C GLU A 95 11.26 -8.87 30.94
N GLU A 96 10.27 -8.26 31.58
CA GLU A 96 9.74 -8.63 32.90
C GLU A 96 8.77 -9.83 32.85
N GLY A 97 8.41 -10.31 31.65
CA GLY A 97 7.52 -11.45 31.45
C GLY A 97 6.04 -11.16 31.67
N HIS A 98 5.64 -9.89 31.77
CA HIS A 98 4.24 -9.47 31.85
C HIS A 98 3.49 -9.68 30.53
N ILE A 99 4.20 -9.62 29.38
CA ILE A 99 3.60 -9.75 28.05
C ILE A 99 4.44 -10.68 27.17
N PRO A 100 3.82 -11.64 26.44
CA PRO A 100 4.53 -12.44 25.45
C PRO A 100 5.08 -11.57 24.31
N ALA A 101 6.33 -11.82 23.89
CA ALA A 101 6.98 -11.08 22.82
C ALA A 101 6.18 -11.06 21.51
N GLU A 102 5.43 -12.11 21.20
CA GLU A 102 4.61 -12.21 19.98
C GLU A 102 3.45 -11.20 19.95
N ARG A 103 3.02 -10.71 21.12
CA ARG A 103 1.93 -9.73 21.29
C ARG A 103 2.45 -8.31 21.58
N ALA A 104 3.76 -8.12 21.56
CA ALA A 104 4.36 -6.86 21.93
C ALA A 104 4.24 -5.81 20.83
N GLY A 105 4.18 -6.21 19.56
CA GLY A 105 4.40 -5.29 18.42
C GLY A 105 5.89 -5.09 18.09
N LEU A 106 6.79 -5.63 18.91
CA LEU A 106 8.24 -5.62 18.70
C LEU A 106 8.79 -7.04 18.76
N LYS A 107 9.75 -7.34 17.90
CA LYS A 107 10.54 -8.59 17.95
C LYS A 107 11.80 -8.43 18.79
N ARG A 108 12.30 -7.20 18.92
CA ARG A 108 13.48 -6.83 19.69
C ARG A 108 13.47 -5.33 19.95
N TRP A 109 14.18 -4.91 20.98
CA TRP A 109 14.58 -3.52 21.13
C TRP A 109 15.83 -3.24 20.29
N SER A 110 15.80 -2.19 19.46
CA SER A 110 16.94 -1.86 18.61
C SER A 110 18.15 -1.40 19.43
N ILE A 111 19.35 -1.85 19.05
CA ILE A 111 20.60 -1.40 19.65
C ILE A 111 20.82 0.11 19.46
N LEU A 112 20.16 0.72 18.48
CA LEU A 112 20.25 2.16 18.22
C LEU A 112 19.76 2.98 19.42
N HIS A 113 18.84 2.45 20.24
CA HIS A 113 18.40 3.09 21.48
C HIS A 113 19.49 3.14 22.58
N ARG A 114 20.65 2.49 22.39
CA ARG A 114 21.82 2.68 23.26
C ARG A 114 22.59 3.97 22.96
N LEU A 115 22.36 4.59 21.81
CA LEU A 115 22.95 5.88 21.48
C LEU A 115 22.26 6.96 22.32
N PRO A 116 22.98 7.73 23.15
CA PRO A 116 22.36 8.65 24.12
C PRO A 116 21.42 9.69 23.50
N TYR A 117 21.72 10.12 22.26
CA TYR A 117 20.99 11.14 21.53
C TYR A 117 19.86 10.59 20.64
N TRP A 118 19.72 9.27 20.49
CA TRP A 118 18.79 8.68 19.51
C TRP A 118 17.34 9.07 19.80
N LYS A 119 16.96 9.08 21.08
CA LYS A 119 15.64 9.52 21.55
C LYS A 119 15.34 10.99 21.29
N ASP A 120 16.37 11.81 21.11
CA ASP A 120 16.25 13.25 20.88
C ASP A 120 16.11 13.58 19.38
N LEU A 121 16.29 12.59 18.50
CA LEU A 121 16.06 12.73 17.07
C LEU A 121 14.57 12.76 16.76
N MET A 122 14.11 13.82 16.09
CA MET A 122 12.72 13.93 15.62
C MET A 122 12.32 12.78 14.68
N ILE A 123 13.26 12.31 13.85
CA ILE A 123 13.03 11.23 12.89
C ILE A 123 14.20 10.26 12.95
N GLN A 124 13.91 9.05 13.43
CA GLN A 124 14.89 7.97 13.60
C GLN A 124 15.00 7.08 12.35
N HIS A 125 13.86 6.84 11.70
CA HIS A 125 13.72 5.90 10.60
C HIS A 125 12.96 6.55 9.43
N LEU A 126 13.61 6.66 8.27
CA LEU A 126 13.01 7.10 7.02
C LEU A 126 12.60 5.90 6.18
N LEU A 127 11.41 5.99 5.60
CA LEU A 127 10.96 5.05 4.59
C LEU A 127 11.59 5.40 3.23
N ASP A 128 12.09 4.40 2.51
CA ASP A 128 12.58 4.54 1.15
C ASP A 128 11.39 4.41 0.16
N PRO A 129 10.86 5.54 -0.36
CA PRO A 129 9.67 5.51 -1.18
C PRO A 129 9.91 4.81 -2.52
N MET A 130 11.12 4.87 -3.07
CA MET A 130 11.43 4.24 -4.36
C MET A 130 11.30 2.71 -4.25
N HIS A 131 11.82 2.11 -3.18
CA HIS A 131 11.71 0.67 -2.96
C HIS A 131 10.28 0.25 -2.59
N ILE A 132 9.57 1.06 -1.79
CA ILE A 132 8.17 0.83 -1.46
C ILE A 132 7.31 0.85 -2.73
N GLU A 133 7.44 1.87 -3.56
CA GLU A 133 6.73 1.98 -4.83
C GLU A 133 7.07 0.82 -5.76
N ALA A 134 8.33 0.42 -5.85
CA ALA A 134 8.72 -0.72 -6.66
C ALA A 134 8.01 -2.01 -6.18
N ASN A 135 7.88 -2.21 -4.88
CA ASN A 135 7.20 -3.37 -4.30
C ASN A 135 5.67 -3.32 -4.52
N VAL A 136 5.06 -2.15 -4.31
CA VAL A 136 3.63 -1.90 -4.58
C VAL A 136 3.32 -2.17 -6.06
N THR A 137 4.10 -1.59 -6.97
CA THR A 137 3.90 -1.72 -8.41
C THR A 137 4.04 -3.16 -8.87
N LYS A 138 5.05 -3.90 -8.38
CA LYS A 138 5.20 -5.34 -8.66
C LYS A 138 3.97 -6.13 -8.23
N SER A 139 3.39 -5.80 -7.06
CA SER A 139 2.18 -6.45 -6.56
C SER A 139 0.96 -6.14 -7.44
N LEU A 140 0.76 -4.87 -7.78
CA LEU A 140 -0.31 -4.41 -8.67
C LEU A 140 -0.23 -5.08 -10.04
N ILE A 141 0.95 -5.14 -10.64
CA ILE A 141 1.17 -5.79 -11.93
C ILE A 141 0.85 -7.29 -11.86
N LYS A 142 1.28 -7.98 -10.80
CA LYS A 142 0.93 -9.40 -10.60
C LYS A 142 -0.59 -9.58 -10.55
N ARG A 143 -1.33 -8.58 -10.08
CA ARG A 143 -2.79 -8.57 -10.10
C ARG A 143 -3.33 -8.35 -11.51
N ILE A 144 -2.96 -7.24 -12.13
CA ILE A 144 -3.54 -6.71 -13.37
C ILE A 144 -3.17 -7.58 -14.58
N PHE A 145 -1.92 -8.02 -14.65
CA PHE A 145 -1.33 -8.82 -15.74
C PHE A 145 -1.20 -10.31 -15.42
N GLY A 146 -1.49 -10.73 -14.18
CA GLY A 146 -1.30 -12.11 -13.75
C GLY A 146 -2.50 -13.02 -14.02
N LYS A 147 -2.62 -14.04 -13.18
CA LYS A 147 -3.72 -15.02 -13.23
C LYS A 147 -4.90 -14.51 -12.41
N LYS A 148 -6.08 -15.09 -12.69
CA LYS A 148 -7.27 -14.92 -11.83
C LYS A 148 -6.94 -15.28 -10.39
N ASP A 149 -7.62 -14.64 -9.45
CA ASP A 149 -7.55 -15.04 -8.04
C ASP A 149 -7.90 -16.50 -7.83
N GLY A 150 -7.24 -17.11 -6.84
CA GLY A 150 -7.67 -18.40 -6.31
C GLY A 150 -8.90 -18.27 -5.41
N LYS A 151 -9.59 -19.39 -5.18
CA LYS A 151 -10.73 -19.50 -4.26
C LYS A 151 -10.49 -18.86 -2.87
N PRO A 152 -9.30 -18.97 -2.23
CA PRO A 152 -9.07 -18.36 -0.93
C PRO A 152 -9.22 -16.83 -0.92
N ALA A 153 -8.71 -16.15 -1.95
CA ALA A 153 -8.83 -14.70 -2.05
C ALA A 153 -10.28 -14.26 -2.29
N ARG A 154 -11.05 -15.06 -3.03
CA ARG A 154 -12.46 -14.82 -3.33
C ARG A 154 -13.33 -14.95 -2.08
N ARG A 155 -13.15 -16.04 -1.33
CA ARG A 155 -13.84 -16.25 -0.04
C ARG A 155 -13.44 -15.21 1.00
N ALA A 156 -12.20 -14.72 0.97
CA ALA A 156 -11.81 -13.59 1.83
C ALA A 156 -12.51 -12.28 1.47
N CYS A 157 -12.76 -12.02 0.18
CA CYS A 157 -13.56 -10.85 -0.23
C CYS A 157 -14.99 -10.95 0.33
N GLU A 158 -15.58 -12.15 0.28
CA GLU A 158 -16.90 -12.46 0.87
C GLU A 158 -16.91 -12.35 2.40
N GLU A 159 -15.92 -12.95 3.08
CA GLU A 159 -15.70 -12.85 4.54
C GLU A 159 -15.65 -11.40 5.03
N PHE A 160 -15.06 -10.50 4.24
CA PHE A 160 -14.95 -9.07 4.58
C PHE A 160 -16.00 -8.17 3.93
N GLY A 161 -16.99 -8.73 3.22
CA GLY A 161 -18.04 -7.93 2.60
C GLY A 161 -17.56 -6.96 1.52
N VAL A 162 -16.43 -7.23 0.86
CA VAL A 162 -15.84 -6.37 -0.19
C VAL A 162 -15.91 -7.05 -1.54
N HIS A 163 -16.02 -6.26 -2.62
CA HIS A 163 -16.03 -6.78 -3.99
C HIS A 163 -17.05 -7.92 -4.24
N PRO A 164 -18.36 -7.72 -4.00
CA PRO A 164 -19.41 -8.71 -4.28
C PRO A 164 -19.38 -9.25 -5.70
N GLU A 165 -19.01 -8.43 -6.68
CA GLU A 165 -18.83 -8.83 -8.08
C GLU A 165 -17.74 -9.90 -8.27
N ALA A 166 -16.85 -10.05 -7.29
CA ALA A 166 -15.77 -11.01 -7.28
C ALA A 166 -16.07 -12.25 -6.42
N TRP A 167 -17.21 -12.38 -5.75
CA TRP A 167 -17.50 -13.55 -4.90
C TRP A 167 -17.68 -14.83 -5.73
N ILE A 168 -17.54 -16.00 -5.08
CA ILE A 168 -17.73 -17.28 -5.75
C ILE A 168 -19.21 -17.45 -6.07
N GLN A 169 -19.53 -17.84 -7.30
CA GLN A 169 -20.91 -18.12 -7.71
C GLN A 169 -21.16 -19.62 -7.69
N VAL A 170 -22.24 -20.04 -7.04
CA VAL A 170 -22.67 -21.44 -6.98
C VAL A 170 -23.92 -21.59 -7.83
N SER A 171 -23.86 -22.49 -8.82
CA SER A 171 -25.02 -22.84 -9.65
C SER A 171 -25.98 -23.78 -8.90
N ASP A 172 -27.21 -23.94 -9.40
CA ASP A 172 -28.24 -24.82 -8.82
C ASP A 172 -27.77 -26.28 -8.66
N GLY A 173 -26.80 -26.72 -9.47
CA GLY A 173 -26.16 -28.04 -9.37
C GLY A 173 -24.97 -28.12 -8.41
N GLY A 174 -24.71 -27.08 -7.60
CA GLY A 174 -23.61 -27.02 -6.63
C GLY A 174 -22.23 -26.75 -7.23
N ILE A 175 -22.14 -26.45 -8.53
CA ILE A 175 -20.86 -26.16 -9.18
C ILE A 175 -20.43 -24.73 -8.86
N GLU A 176 -19.28 -24.60 -8.18
CA GLU A 176 -18.61 -23.33 -7.92
C GLU A 176 -17.91 -22.78 -9.18
N SER A 177 -18.11 -21.50 -9.47
CA SER A 177 -17.43 -20.77 -10.53
C SER A 177 -16.84 -19.45 -10.03
N LEU A 178 -15.76 -19.00 -10.66
CA LEU A 178 -15.08 -17.74 -10.30
C LEU A 178 -15.36 -16.69 -11.37
N PRO A 179 -16.16 -15.65 -11.08
CA PRO A 179 -16.46 -14.61 -12.04
C PRO A 179 -15.21 -13.81 -12.41
N PRO A 180 -15.17 -13.19 -13.60
CA PRO A 180 -14.14 -12.22 -13.96
C PRO A 180 -14.06 -11.09 -12.93
N THR A 181 -12.85 -10.71 -12.53
CA THR A 181 -12.62 -9.60 -11.59
C THR A 181 -12.43 -8.28 -12.32
N PRO A 182 -12.89 -7.16 -11.74
CA PRO A 182 -12.82 -5.85 -12.40
C PRO A 182 -11.40 -5.29 -12.53
N TRP A 183 -10.42 -5.83 -11.78
CA TRP A 183 -9.03 -5.36 -11.75
C TRP A 183 -8.05 -6.21 -12.58
N ILE A 184 -8.53 -7.19 -13.36
CA ILE A 184 -7.68 -8.02 -14.22
C ILE A 184 -7.94 -7.67 -15.69
N LEU A 185 -6.89 -7.35 -16.43
CA LEU A 185 -7.00 -7.13 -17.87
C LEU A 185 -7.18 -8.46 -18.62
N THR A 186 -7.95 -8.42 -19.70
CA THR A 186 -8.02 -9.48 -20.70
C THR A 186 -6.68 -9.66 -21.43
N THR A 187 -6.53 -10.78 -22.14
CA THR A 187 -5.31 -11.06 -22.92
C THR A 187 -5.03 -9.98 -23.96
N GLU A 188 -6.05 -9.48 -24.65
CA GLU A 188 -5.88 -8.44 -25.67
C GLU A 188 -5.54 -7.08 -25.06
N GLU A 189 -6.21 -6.69 -23.97
CA GLU A 189 -5.88 -5.44 -23.26
C GLU A 189 -4.45 -5.46 -22.72
N ARG A 190 -3.94 -6.60 -22.25
CA ARG A 190 -2.53 -6.73 -21.82
C ARG A 190 -1.57 -6.49 -22.99
N LYS A 191 -1.87 -7.01 -24.18
CA LYS A 191 -1.04 -6.77 -25.38
C LYS A 191 -1.04 -5.29 -25.75
N ILE A 192 -2.22 -4.65 -25.76
CA ILE A 192 -2.35 -3.21 -26.03
C ILE A 192 -1.55 -2.38 -25.02
N CYS A 193 -1.72 -2.66 -23.73
CA CYS A 193 -1.00 -1.96 -22.67
C CYS A 193 0.52 -2.11 -22.81
N LYS A 194 1.02 -3.34 -23.06
CA LYS A 194 2.45 -3.56 -23.31
C LYS A 194 2.98 -2.80 -24.52
N LYS A 195 2.23 -2.78 -25.62
CA LYS A 195 2.60 -2.03 -26.82
C LYS A 195 2.72 -0.55 -26.52
N ARG A 196 1.76 0.03 -25.79
CA ARG A 196 1.83 1.44 -25.35
C ARG A 196 3.07 1.70 -24.48
N ILE A 197 3.39 0.80 -23.55
CA ILE A 197 4.59 0.93 -22.70
C ILE A 197 5.89 0.88 -23.53
N SER A 198 5.97 0.04 -24.57
CA SER A 198 7.18 -0.06 -25.41
C SER A 198 7.38 1.16 -26.32
N GLU A 199 6.30 1.86 -26.65
CA GLU A 199 6.29 3.06 -27.49
C GLU A 199 6.57 4.36 -26.73
N ILE A 200 6.36 4.37 -25.40
CA ILE A 200 6.67 5.55 -24.58
C ILE A 200 8.14 5.97 -24.70
N ARG A 201 8.33 7.29 -24.73
CA ARG A 201 9.62 7.97 -24.70
C ARG A 201 9.63 8.95 -23.54
N PHE A 202 10.79 9.07 -22.91
CA PHE A 202 11.00 9.98 -21.79
C PHE A 202 11.97 11.09 -22.19
N PRO A 203 11.87 12.28 -21.57
CA PRO A 203 12.93 13.28 -21.64
C PRO A 203 14.28 12.71 -21.18
N THR A 204 15.36 13.27 -21.70
CA THR A 204 16.72 12.88 -21.33
C THR A 204 16.92 12.99 -19.81
N GLY A 205 17.43 11.91 -19.20
CA GLY A 205 17.70 11.85 -17.76
C GLY A 205 16.50 11.50 -16.87
N PHE A 206 15.28 11.39 -17.42
CA PHE A 206 14.10 11.04 -16.61
C PHE A 206 13.99 9.54 -16.32
N GLY A 207 14.06 8.71 -17.36
CA GLY A 207 13.81 7.28 -17.25
C GLY A 207 14.61 6.45 -18.25
N SER A 208 14.82 5.18 -17.94
CA SER A 208 15.44 4.26 -18.90
C SER A 208 14.45 3.88 -20.02
N CYS A 209 14.97 3.57 -21.20
CA CYS A 209 14.14 3.12 -22.32
C CYS A 209 13.50 1.76 -22.00
N LEU A 210 12.15 1.73 -21.94
CA LEU A 210 11.39 0.52 -21.63
C LEU A 210 11.16 -0.38 -22.85
N ARG A 211 11.39 0.11 -24.07
CA ARG A 211 11.09 -0.60 -25.32
C ARG A 211 11.56 -2.06 -25.31
N LYS A 212 12.86 -2.29 -25.08
CA LYS A 212 13.46 -3.63 -25.12
C LYS A 212 12.82 -4.59 -24.10
N SER A 213 12.33 -4.09 -22.97
CA SER A 213 11.68 -4.91 -21.95
C SER A 213 10.25 -5.32 -22.34
N PHE A 214 9.57 -4.55 -23.20
CA PHE A 214 8.16 -4.75 -23.54
C PHE A 214 7.91 -5.13 -25.01
N GLU A 215 8.94 -5.13 -25.86
CA GLU A 215 8.88 -5.45 -27.29
C GLU A 215 8.55 -6.91 -27.59
N LYS A 216 8.80 -7.83 -26.63
CA LYS A 216 8.42 -9.24 -26.81
C LYS A 216 6.91 -9.39 -26.83
N ASP A 217 6.41 -9.98 -27.91
CA ASP A 217 5.01 -10.30 -28.11
C ASP A 217 4.44 -11.22 -27.02
N GLY A 218 3.14 -11.04 -26.77
CA GLY A 218 2.36 -11.85 -25.83
C GLY A 218 1.97 -11.10 -24.55
N PRO A 219 1.05 -11.67 -23.74
CA PRO A 219 0.37 -10.97 -22.65
C PRO A 219 1.16 -10.91 -21.35
N LYS A 220 2.34 -11.56 -21.29
CA LYS A 220 3.12 -11.68 -20.05
C LYS A 220 3.91 -10.41 -19.76
N TRP A 221 3.91 -10.02 -18.49
CA TRP A 221 4.77 -8.97 -17.96
C TRP A 221 6.26 -9.39 -17.97
N PRO A 222 7.21 -8.49 -18.25
CA PRO A 222 8.64 -8.81 -18.23
C PRO A 222 9.16 -9.20 -16.84
N SER A 223 10.07 -10.17 -16.79
CA SER A 223 10.54 -10.78 -15.53
C SER A 223 11.54 -9.93 -14.73
N ALA A 224 12.20 -8.93 -15.34
CA ALA A 224 13.26 -8.16 -14.68
C ALA A 224 13.26 -6.69 -15.10
N LEU A 225 12.65 -5.84 -14.28
CA LEU A 225 12.78 -4.38 -14.35
C LEU A 225 13.49 -3.89 -13.08
N LYS A 226 14.30 -2.83 -13.22
CA LYS A 226 14.92 -2.16 -12.08
C LYS A 226 13.86 -1.44 -11.23
N SER A 227 14.13 -1.22 -9.95
CA SER A 227 13.21 -0.51 -9.04
C SER A 227 12.79 0.86 -9.58
N HIS A 228 13.75 1.63 -10.14
CA HIS A 228 13.49 2.91 -10.81
C HIS A 228 12.43 2.82 -11.91
N ASN A 229 12.43 1.73 -12.70
CA ASN A 229 11.45 1.55 -13.76
C ASN A 229 10.06 1.27 -13.19
N TYR A 230 9.93 0.52 -12.09
CA TYR A 230 8.64 0.31 -11.43
C TYR A 230 8.08 1.60 -10.83
N HIS A 231 8.94 2.42 -10.21
CA HIS A 231 8.59 3.75 -9.73
C HIS A 231 8.02 4.64 -10.84
N ILE A 232 8.74 4.78 -11.96
CA ILE A 232 8.24 5.54 -13.13
C ILE A 232 6.94 4.94 -13.68
N LEU A 233 6.84 3.60 -13.68
CA LEU A 233 5.65 2.92 -14.19
C LEU A 233 4.40 3.31 -13.40
N LEU A 234 4.45 3.28 -12.07
CA LEU A 234 3.32 3.65 -11.23
C LEU A 234 3.03 5.14 -11.30
N GLN A 235 4.05 6.00 -11.23
CA GLN A 235 3.85 7.44 -11.15
C GLN A 235 3.36 8.08 -12.45
N TYR A 236 3.75 7.56 -13.62
CA TYR A 236 3.50 8.25 -14.89
C TYR A 236 2.97 7.36 -16.01
N VAL A 237 3.43 6.11 -16.12
CA VAL A 237 3.18 5.31 -17.31
C VAL A 237 1.85 4.55 -17.25
N LEU A 238 1.59 3.82 -16.17
CA LEU A 238 0.41 2.96 -16.04
C LEU A 238 -0.91 3.75 -16.15
N PRO A 239 -1.10 4.93 -15.54
CA PRO A 239 -2.31 5.73 -15.72
C PRO A 239 -2.60 6.06 -17.19
N ILE A 240 -1.55 6.34 -17.97
CA ILE A 240 -1.67 6.66 -19.40
C ILE A 240 -1.93 5.40 -20.22
N CYS A 241 -1.12 4.35 -20.01
CA CYS A 241 -1.22 3.13 -20.81
C CYS A 241 -2.52 2.35 -20.57
N LEU A 242 -3.15 2.50 -19.41
CA LEU A 242 -4.42 1.86 -19.08
C LEU A 242 -5.66 2.63 -19.58
N GLN A 243 -5.52 3.81 -20.19
CA GLN A 243 -6.68 4.56 -20.70
C GLN A 243 -7.50 3.73 -21.69
N GLY A 244 -8.80 3.59 -21.43
CA GLY A 244 -9.71 2.76 -22.23
C GLY A 244 -9.50 1.25 -22.10
N LEU A 245 -8.66 0.79 -21.16
CA LEU A 245 -8.47 -0.63 -20.85
C LEU A 245 -9.03 -0.96 -19.46
N GLY A 246 -9.54 -2.17 -19.28
CA GLY A 246 -10.11 -2.64 -18.03
C GLY A 246 -11.33 -1.84 -17.58
N THR A 247 -11.68 -1.97 -16.30
CA THR A 247 -12.80 -1.23 -15.71
C THR A 247 -12.42 0.20 -15.35
N GLN A 248 -13.41 1.08 -15.24
CA GLN A 248 -13.20 2.44 -14.71
C GLN A 248 -12.61 2.39 -13.30
N TYR A 249 -13.12 1.50 -12.45
CA TYR A 249 -12.60 1.23 -11.12
C TYR A 249 -11.08 0.98 -11.09
N LEU A 250 -10.58 0.11 -11.97
CA LEU A 250 -9.15 -0.16 -12.07
C LEU A 250 -8.36 1.10 -12.47
N ARG A 251 -8.86 1.86 -13.44
CA ARG A 251 -8.18 3.07 -13.91
C ARG A 251 -8.11 4.13 -12.84
N ASP A 252 -9.21 4.40 -12.14
CA ASP A 252 -9.27 5.39 -11.06
C ASP A 252 -8.32 5.01 -9.93
N ALA A 253 -8.33 3.76 -9.49
CA ALA A 253 -7.40 3.30 -8.45
C ALA A 253 -5.91 3.47 -8.84
N ILE A 254 -5.56 3.23 -10.11
CA ILE A 254 -4.18 3.42 -10.58
C ILE A 254 -3.84 4.91 -10.75
N CYS A 255 -4.78 5.72 -11.21
CA CYS A 255 -4.62 7.18 -11.29
C CYS A 255 -4.42 7.79 -9.91
N ASP A 256 -5.23 7.42 -8.93
CA ASP A 256 -5.13 7.95 -7.57
C ASP A 256 -3.82 7.54 -6.90
N LEU A 257 -3.43 6.26 -7.03
CA LEU A 257 -2.13 5.78 -6.55
C LEU A 257 -0.97 6.51 -7.24
N SER A 258 -1.09 6.79 -8.54
CA SER A 258 -0.10 7.58 -9.28
C SER A 258 0.03 9.00 -8.72
N VAL A 259 -1.09 9.69 -8.50
CA VAL A 259 -1.12 11.05 -7.95
C VAL A 259 -0.52 11.06 -6.54
N LEU A 260 -0.93 10.11 -5.69
CA LEU A 260 -0.44 9.97 -4.33
C LEU A 260 1.09 9.77 -4.30
N MET A 261 1.60 8.83 -5.11
CA MET A 261 3.03 8.52 -5.15
C MET A 261 3.86 9.67 -5.69
N ARG A 262 3.35 10.40 -6.70
CA ARG A 262 4.01 11.63 -7.18
C ARG A 262 4.09 12.72 -6.12
N TRP A 263 3.06 12.84 -5.29
CA TRP A 263 3.07 13.80 -4.18
C TRP A 263 4.08 13.39 -3.10
N VAL A 264 4.05 12.13 -2.64
CA VAL A 264 4.98 11.60 -1.64
C VAL A 264 6.44 11.72 -2.10
N CYS A 265 6.70 11.52 -3.40
CA CYS A 265 8.04 11.65 -3.99
C CYS A 265 8.34 13.06 -4.54
N SER A 266 7.52 14.06 -4.24
CA SER A 266 7.77 15.42 -4.71
C SER A 266 9.04 15.97 -4.09
N LYS A 267 9.84 16.70 -4.88
CA LYS A 267 11.02 17.43 -4.39
C LYS A 267 10.65 18.54 -3.41
N THR A 268 9.41 19.00 -3.45
CA THR A 268 8.90 20.10 -2.62
C THR A 268 7.48 19.78 -2.21
N ILE A 269 7.24 19.80 -0.91
CA ILE A 269 5.92 19.62 -0.32
C ILE A 269 5.55 20.95 0.32
N ARG A 270 4.38 21.48 -0.04
CA ARG A 270 3.85 22.69 0.58
C ARG A 270 3.07 22.30 1.82
N ILE A 271 3.39 22.93 2.95
CA ILE A 271 2.76 22.64 4.24
C ILE A 271 1.23 22.82 4.17
N ALA A 272 0.77 23.87 3.48
CA ALA A 272 -0.66 24.15 3.30
C ALA A 272 -1.44 23.08 2.52
N GLU A 273 -0.75 22.17 1.80
CA GLU A 273 -1.39 21.09 1.04
C GLU A 273 -1.37 19.76 1.81
N ILE A 274 -0.70 19.66 2.97
CA ILE A 274 -0.52 18.37 3.66
C ILE A 274 -1.86 17.76 4.06
N ASP A 275 -2.72 18.49 4.76
CA ASP A 275 -4.00 17.97 5.25
C ASP A 275 -4.91 17.49 4.10
N GLU A 276 -4.96 18.25 2.99
CA GLU A 276 -5.70 17.87 1.78
C GLU A 276 -5.18 16.56 1.20
N LYS A 277 -3.85 16.40 1.15
CA LYS A 277 -3.20 15.25 0.53
C LYS A 277 -3.25 14.01 1.42
N GLU A 278 -3.21 14.18 2.74
CA GLU A 278 -3.49 13.11 3.69
C GLU A 278 -4.93 12.62 3.55
N LEU A 279 -5.90 13.55 3.50
CA LEU A 279 -7.30 13.21 3.25
C LEU A 279 -7.47 12.50 1.90
N PHE A 280 -6.80 12.96 0.85
CA PHE A 280 -6.78 12.30 -0.46
C PHE A 280 -6.25 10.87 -0.35
N ALA A 281 -5.12 10.65 0.34
CA ALA A 281 -4.55 9.32 0.54
C ALA A 281 -5.54 8.38 1.25
N ILE A 282 -6.14 8.85 2.35
CA ILE A 282 -7.11 8.08 3.13
C ILE A 282 -8.35 7.75 2.29
N THR A 283 -8.82 8.71 1.49
CA THR A 283 -9.96 8.57 0.57
C THR A 283 -9.67 7.52 -0.51
N THR A 284 -8.49 7.56 -1.13
CA THR A 284 -8.07 6.57 -2.14
C THR A 284 -8.12 5.14 -1.56
N PHE A 285 -7.54 4.92 -0.37
CA PHE A 285 -7.55 3.58 0.24
C PHE A 285 -8.94 3.18 0.75
N SER A 286 -9.76 4.11 1.23
CA SER A 286 -11.12 3.84 1.71
C SER A 286 -12.08 3.51 0.56
N SER A 287 -11.95 4.19 -0.57
CA SER A 287 -12.78 3.98 -1.77
C SER A 287 -12.54 2.62 -2.43
N SER A 288 -11.36 2.04 -2.25
CA SER A 288 -11.01 0.71 -2.77
C SER A 288 -11.88 -0.45 -2.26
N ARG A 289 -12.81 -0.20 -1.32
CA ARG A 289 -13.68 -1.22 -0.73
C ARG A 289 -15.11 -1.24 -1.23
N LYS A 290 -15.64 -0.10 -1.69
CA LYS A 290 -17.05 0.01 -2.05
C LYS A 290 -17.19 -0.20 -3.56
N THR A 291 -17.70 -1.36 -3.97
CA THR A 291 -18.08 -1.63 -5.36
C THR A 291 -19.60 -1.71 -5.57
N ASN A 292 -20.38 -1.15 -4.65
CA ASN A 292 -21.72 -0.71 -4.97
C ASN A 292 -21.66 0.77 -5.35
N GLN A 293 -21.84 1.02 -6.65
CA GLN A 293 -21.82 2.32 -7.31
C GLN A 293 -22.53 3.43 -6.52
N VAL A 294 -21.86 4.57 -6.37
CA VAL A 294 -22.46 5.85 -6.75
C VAL A 294 -21.45 6.53 -7.66
N PRO A 295 -21.82 6.93 -8.90
CA PRO A 295 -20.90 7.66 -9.76
C PRO A 295 -20.60 9.00 -9.09
N PHE A 296 -19.37 9.19 -8.62
CA PHE A 296 -18.86 10.54 -8.41
C PHE A 296 -18.76 11.19 -9.79
N SER A 297 -19.82 11.90 -10.15
CA SER A 297 -19.85 12.89 -11.22
C SER A 297 -18.92 14.03 -10.81
N THR A 298 -17.61 13.84 -10.96
CA THR A 298 -16.68 14.96 -10.93
C THR A 298 -16.80 15.65 -12.29
N ARG A 299 -17.71 16.64 -12.36
CA ARG A 299 -17.66 17.68 -13.37
C ARG A 299 -16.29 18.34 -13.25
N ILE A 300 -15.38 17.98 -14.15
CA ILE A 300 -14.21 18.80 -14.45
C ILE A 300 -14.79 20.07 -15.07
N HIS A 301 -14.85 21.15 -14.29
CA HIS A 301 -14.96 22.48 -14.88
C HIS A 301 -13.60 22.80 -15.53
N ALA A 302 -13.72 23.29 -16.77
CA ALA A 302 -12.66 23.56 -17.73
C ALA A 302 -11.54 24.47 -17.20
#